data_AF-A0A1I8BEP9-F1
#
_entry.id   AF-A0A1I8BEP9-F1
#
_cell.length_a   1.000
_cell.length_b   1.000
_cell.length_c   1.000
_cell.angle_alpha   90.00
_cell.angle_beta   90.00
_cell.angle_gamma   90.00
#
_symmetry.space_group_name_H-M   'P 1'
#
loop_
_entity.id
_entity.type
_entity.pdbx_description
1 polymer ?
#
loop_
_entity_poly.entity_id
_entity_poly.type
_entity_poly.pdbx_seq_one_letter_code
_entity_poly.pdbx_strand_id
1 'polypeptide(L)'
;MKIIIFCFFVFIVIEQLINIVNACTCLPSTIEEKYCRSDWVALVYPLKREEINKIEILTNNVRYTDKLCYQNKNEEEFIYTASQSAACGAFLEEGDKYLIGGIYNKGKTKKINLCGLVESWFNLSEEIKKDLNEGNFGKNCTK
;
A
#
# COMPACT_ATOMS: atom_id res chain seq x y z
N MET A 1 -22.53 -11.39 46.66
CA MET A 1 -21.11 -11.75 46.47
C MET A 1 -20.87 -12.68 45.28
N LYS A 2 -21.63 -13.79 45.12
CA LYS A 2 -21.44 -14.76 44.01
C LYS A 2 -21.65 -14.17 42.59
N ILE A 3 -22.62 -13.28 42.41
CA ILE A 3 -22.91 -12.63 41.13
C ILE A 3 -21.78 -11.68 40.69
N ILE A 4 -21.18 -10.97 41.64
CA ILE A 4 -20.07 -10.04 41.36
C ILE A 4 -18.83 -10.82 40.90
N ILE A 5 -18.55 -11.95 41.55
CA ILE A 5 -17.44 -12.84 41.17
C ILE A 5 -17.67 -13.44 39.78
N PHE A 6 -18.92 -13.82 39.45
CA PHE A 6 -19.27 -14.33 38.13
C PHE A 6 -19.11 -13.26 37.04
N CYS A 7 -19.58 -12.04 37.26
CA CYS A 7 -19.39 -10.92 36.33
C CYS A 7 -17.90 -10.60 36.12
N PHE A 8 -17.09 -10.65 37.19
CA PHE A 8 -15.64 -10.41 37.10
C PHE A 8 -14.94 -11.50 36.29
N PHE A 9 -15.33 -12.77 36.46
CA PHE A 9 -14.82 -13.88 35.65
C PHE A 9 -15.20 -13.75 34.17
N VAL A 10 -16.44 -13.34 33.88
CA VAL A 10 -16.89 -13.09 32.50
C VAL A 10 -16.10 -11.94 31.86
N PHE A 11 -15.84 -10.88 32.61
CA PHE A 11 -15.02 -9.75 32.14
C PHE A 11 -13.58 -10.16 31.81
N ILE A 12 -12.94 -10.95 32.69
CA ILE A 12 -11.58 -11.46 32.46
C ILE A 12 -11.51 -12.37 31.22
N VAL A 13 -12.53 -13.22 31.02
CA VAL A 13 -12.61 -14.09 29.84
C VAL A 13 -12.79 -13.27 28.54
N ILE A 14 -13.56 -12.17 28.60
CA ILE A 14 -13.71 -11.26 27.46
C ILE A 14 -12.39 -10.55 27.15
N GLU A 15 -11.65 -10.05 28.15
CA GLU A 15 -10.36 -9.39 27.92
C GLU A 15 -9.30 -10.33 27.33
N GLN A 16 -9.29 -11.61 27.70
CA GLN A 16 -8.39 -12.60 27.09
C GLN A 16 -8.78 -12.99 25.65
N LEU A 17 -9.99 -12.67 25.20
CA LEU A 17 -10.43 -12.83 23.80
C LEU A 17 -10.06 -11.63 22.93
N ILE A 18 -9.70 -10.50 23.52
CA ILE A 18 -9.15 -9.34 22.79
C ILE A 18 -7.68 -9.64 22.51
N ASN A 19 -7.44 -10.56 21.56
CA ASN A 19 -6.18 -10.53 20.84
C ASN A 19 -5.98 -9.10 20.36
N ILE A 20 -4.82 -8.50 20.66
CA ILE A 20 -4.47 -7.18 20.13
C ILE A 20 -4.59 -7.33 18.61
N VAL A 21 -5.65 -6.79 18.02
CA VAL A 21 -5.81 -6.78 16.58
C VAL A 21 -4.77 -5.78 16.10
N ASN A 22 -3.57 -6.27 15.79
CA ASN A 22 -2.53 -5.50 15.15
C ASN A 22 -3.05 -5.13 13.76
N ALA A 23 -3.76 -4.02 13.68
CA ALA A 23 -4.11 -3.38 12.44
C ALA A 23 -2.89 -2.62 11.90
N CYS A 24 -2.91 -2.34 10.60
CA CYS A 24 -1.90 -1.51 9.97
C CYS A 24 -1.99 -0.09 10.55
N THR A 25 -0.88 0.38 11.12
CA THR A 25 -0.71 1.77 11.57
C THR A 25 0.49 2.36 10.86
N CYS A 26 0.30 3.50 10.20
CA CYS A 26 1.33 4.15 9.40
C CYS A 26 1.93 5.33 10.15
N LEU A 27 3.24 5.51 10.04
CA LEU A 27 3.90 6.73 10.50
C LEU A 27 3.53 7.88 9.54
N PRO A 28 3.03 9.03 10.05
CA PRO A 28 2.81 10.20 9.22
C PRO A 28 4.08 10.59 8.46
N SER A 29 3.95 10.78 7.15
CA SER A 29 5.05 11.16 6.29
C SER A 29 4.54 11.94 5.10
N THR A 30 5.36 12.87 4.62
CA THR A 30 5.08 13.68 3.44
C THR A 30 5.18 12.84 2.16
N ILE A 31 4.58 13.35 1.08
CA ILE A 31 4.63 12.70 -0.24
C ILE A 31 6.10 12.58 -0.71
N GLU A 32 6.92 13.60 -0.46
CA GLU A 32 8.34 13.59 -0.82
C GLU A 32 9.14 12.55 -0.01
N GLU A 33 8.90 12.41 1.30
CA GLU A 33 9.55 11.37 2.11
C GLU A 33 9.14 9.95 1.68
N LYS A 34 7.88 9.75 1.30
CA LYS A 34 7.42 8.46 0.75
C LYS A 34 8.04 8.19 -0.62
N TYR A 35 8.18 9.22 -1.46
CA TYR A 35 8.85 9.14 -2.75
C TYR A 35 10.33 8.77 -2.59
N CYS A 36 11.06 9.46 -1.72
CA CYS A 36 12.49 9.22 -1.48
C CYS A 36 12.78 7.81 -0.93
N ARG A 37 11.89 7.27 -0.10
CA ARG A 37 12.02 5.92 0.47
C ARG A 37 11.62 4.78 -0.48
N SER A 38 11.06 5.11 -1.64
CA SER A 38 10.62 4.10 -2.60
C SER A 38 11.79 3.64 -3.49
N ASP A 39 11.93 2.33 -3.69
CA ASP A 39 12.91 1.78 -4.64
C ASP A 39 12.52 2.09 -6.10
N TRP A 40 11.22 2.20 -6.33
CA TRP A 40 10.63 2.54 -7.61
C TRP A 40 9.38 3.40 -7.40
N VAL A 41 9.14 4.31 -8.35
CA VAL A 41 7.94 5.15 -8.40
C VAL A 41 7.38 5.11 -9.81
N ALA A 42 6.06 5.04 -9.93
CA ALA A 42 5.37 5.02 -11.20
C ALA A 42 4.04 5.75 -11.14
N LEU A 43 3.63 6.30 -12.29
CA LEU A 43 2.25 6.68 -12.55
C LEU A 43 1.53 5.51 -13.20
N VAL A 44 0.38 5.16 -12.64
CA VAL A 44 -0.31 3.91 -12.96
C VAL A 44 -1.80 4.13 -13.17
N TYR A 45 -2.41 3.21 -13.92
CA TYR A 45 -3.85 3.10 -14.15
C TYR A 45 -4.26 1.66 -13.83
N PRO A 46 -4.76 1.39 -12.62
CA PRO A 46 -5.33 0.12 -12.22
C PRO A 46 -6.35 -0.38 -13.25
N LEU A 47 -6.04 -1.48 -13.93
CA LEU A 47 -6.96 -2.08 -14.92
C LEU A 47 -7.89 -3.14 -14.33
N LYS A 48 -7.38 -3.93 -13.38
CA LYS A 48 -8.11 -5.03 -12.78
C LYS A 48 -7.51 -5.39 -11.44
N ARG A 49 -8.33 -5.69 -10.43
CA ARG A 49 -7.90 -6.34 -9.19
C ARG A 49 -8.18 -7.85 -9.22
N GLU A 50 -7.16 -8.66 -8.97
CA GLU A 50 -7.30 -10.13 -8.85
C GLU A 50 -6.76 -10.62 -7.51
N GLU A 51 -7.52 -11.43 -6.78
CA GLU A 51 -7.03 -12.07 -5.55
C GLU A 51 -6.26 -13.34 -5.87
N ILE A 52 -4.94 -13.33 -5.59
CA ILE A 52 -4.10 -14.51 -5.78
C ILE A 52 -4.06 -15.34 -4.50
N ASN A 53 -4.91 -16.37 -4.37
CA ASN A 53 -4.83 -17.36 -3.30
C ASN A 53 -3.69 -18.36 -3.59
N LYS A 54 -2.43 -17.99 -3.31
CA LYS A 54 -1.31 -18.95 -3.35
C LYS A 54 -1.15 -19.63 -2.00
N ILE A 55 -1.38 -20.95 -1.97
CA ILE A 55 -1.29 -21.82 -0.78
C ILE A 55 0.11 -21.82 -0.11
N GLU A 56 1.14 -21.25 -0.75
CA GLU A 56 2.53 -21.28 -0.27
C GLU A 56 3.12 -19.92 0.15
N ILE A 57 2.35 -18.83 0.03
CA ILE A 57 2.68 -17.54 0.67
C ILE A 57 1.34 -16.97 1.11
N LEU A 58 1.13 -16.85 2.42
CA LEU A 58 0.01 -16.14 3.07
C LEU A 58 -0.03 -14.65 2.68
N THR A 59 -0.23 -14.37 1.40
CA THR A 59 -0.42 -13.04 0.82
C THR A 59 -1.32 -13.22 -0.38
N ASN A 60 -2.61 -13.01 -0.18
CA ASN A 60 -3.49 -12.68 -1.29
C ASN A 60 -2.96 -11.37 -1.87
N ASN A 61 -2.33 -11.45 -3.04
CA ASN A 61 -1.78 -10.29 -3.69
C ASN A 61 -2.73 -9.82 -4.78
N VAL A 62 -2.94 -8.51 -4.84
CA VAL A 62 -3.64 -7.84 -5.94
C VAL A 62 -2.62 -7.43 -6.97
N ARG A 63 -2.85 -7.85 -8.22
CA ARG A 63 -2.13 -7.45 -9.44
C ARG A 63 -2.75 -6.20 -10.02
N TYR A 64 -1.98 -5.20 -10.45
CA TYR A 64 -2.45 -4.14 -11.36
C TYR A 64 -1.61 -4.17 -12.61
N THR A 65 -2.24 -4.21 -13.79
CA THR A 65 -1.57 -4.06 -15.08
C THR A 65 -1.37 -2.57 -15.35
N ASP A 66 -0.12 -2.10 -15.36
CA ASP A 66 0.16 -0.66 -15.52
C ASP A 66 0.78 -0.33 -16.87
N LYS A 67 0.34 0.77 -17.46
CA LYS A 67 1.07 1.45 -18.54
C LYS A 67 1.98 2.50 -17.91
N LEU A 68 3.27 2.19 -17.73
CA LEU A 68 4.25 3.22 -17.35
C LEU A 68 4.20 4.35 -18.38
N CYS A 69 3.84 5.57 -17.96
CA CYS A 69 3.78 6.72 -18.88
C CYS A 69 5.11 7.02 -19.60
N TYR A 70 6.25 6.47 -19.13
CA TYR A 70 7.58 6.69 -19.70
C TYR A 70 8.19 5.50 -20.44
N GLN A 71 7.59 4.31 -20.40
CA GLN A 71 8.12 3.16 -21.14
C GLN A 71 7.00 2.56 -21.96
N ASN A 72 7.13 2.69 -23.28
CA ASN A 72 6.28 2.11 -24.30
C ASN A 72 6.46 0.57 -24.30
N LYS A 73 6.16 -0.08 -23.17
CA LYS A 73 6.25 -1.52 -22.98
C LYS A 73 4.84 -2.09 -23.05
N ASN A 74 4.65 -3.00 -24.00
CA ASN A 74 3.42 -3.77 -24.20
C ASN A 74 3.32 -4.97 -23.22
N GLU A 75 4.08 -4.95 -22.13
CA GLU A 75 4.07 -6.02 -21.13
C GLU A 75 3.24 -5.57 -19.94
N GLU A 76 2.25 -6.37 -19.59
CA GLU A 76 1.50 -6.17 -18.37
C GLU A 76 2.45 -6.36 -17.17
N GLU A 77 2.77 -5.28 -16.46
CA GLU A 77 3.55 -5.38 -15.22
C GLU A 77 2.63 -5.68 -14.05
N PHE A 78 3.12 -6.42 -13.04
CA PHE A 78 2.33 -6.83 -11.88
C PHE A 78 2.87 -6.20 -10.61
N ILE A 79 2.03 -5.42 -9.96
CA ILE A 79 2.26 -4.93 -8.60
C ILE A 79 1.56 -5.84 -7.61
N TYR A 80 2.10 -6.00 -6.41
CA TYR A 80 1.56 -6.86 -5.37
C TYR A 80 1.35 -6.04 -4.09
N THR A 81 0.30 -6.33 -3.34
CA THR A 81 0.02 -5.75 -2.03
C THR A 81 -0.76 -6.75 -1.18
N ALA A 82 -0.82 -6.57 0.14
CA ALA A 82 -1.63 -7.45 0.96
C ALA A 82 -3.14 -7.30 0.63
N SER A 83 -3.93 -8.37 0.78
CA SER A 83 -5.37 -8.30 0.46
C SER A 83 -6.23 -7.61 1.51
N GLN A 84 -5.68 -7.39 2.69
CA GLN A 84 -6.40 -6.82 3.82
C GLN A 84 -5.71 -5.53 4.25
N SER A 85 -6.51 -4.49 4.50
CA SER A 85 -6.03 -3.22 5.06
C SER A 85 -5.34 -3.43 6.41
N ALA A 86 -5.81 -4.38 7.23
CA ALA A 86 -5.18 -4.75 8.49
C ALA A 86 -3.73 -5.22 8.31
N ALA A 87 -3.38 -5.78 7.15
CA ALA A 87 -2.02 -6.19 6.79
C ALA A 87 -1.30 -5.16 5.90
N CYS A 88 -1.76 -3.91 5.92
CA CYS A 88 -1.24 -2.80 5.10
C CYS A 88 -1.44 -3.00 3.59
N GLY A 89 -2.52 -3.67 3.19
CA GLY A 89 -2.97 -3.72 1.80
C GLY A 89 -3.33 -2.33 1.27
N ALA A 90 -2.77 -1.95 0.13
CA ALA A 90 -3.14 -0.74 -0.58
C ALA A 90 -4.16 -1.07 -1.69
N PHE A 91 -5.36 -0.52 -1.61
CA PHE A 91 -6.39 -0.72 -2.62
C PHE A 91 -6.48 0.50 -3.52
N LEU A 92 -6.35 0.26 -4.82
CA LEU A 92 -6.50 1.27 -5.88
C LEU A 92 -7.80 0.99 -6.62
N GLU A 93 -8.54 2.06 -6.92
CA GLU A 93 -9.77 1.99 -7.71
C GLU A 93 -9.45 1.84 -9.20
N GLU A 94 -10.22 0.98 -9.89
CA GLU A 94 -10.05 0.74 -11.32
C GLU A 94 -10.40 1.98 -12.14
N GLY A 95 -9.58 2.29 -13.15
CA GLY A 95 -9.76 3.44 -14.04
C GLY A 95 -9.23 4.78 -13.52
N ASP A 96 -8.90 4.88 -12.23
CA ASP A 96 -8.30 6.08 -11.64
C ASP A 96 -6.78 6.13 -11.87
N LYS A 97 -6.20 7.34 -11.92
CA LYS A 97 -4.74 7.50 -12.04
C LYS A 97 -4.11 7.67 -10.66
N TYR A 98 -3.05 6.91 -10.38
CA TYR A 98 -2.32 7.01 -9.11
C TYR A 98 -0.83 7.27 -9.32
N LEU A 99 -0.24 8.07 -8.42
CA LEU A 99 1.20 8.08 -8.17
C LEU A 99 1.47 7.05 -7.07
N ILE A 100 2.22 6.01 -7.41
CA ILE A 100 2.57 4.97 -6.46
C ILE A 100 4.07 4.76 -6.39
N GLY A 101 4.53 4.32 -5.22
CA GLY A 101 5.91 3.94 -4.97
C GLY A 101 5.98 2.72 -4.06
N GLY A 102 7.02 1.93 -4.25
CA GLY A 102 7.14 0.65 -3.57
C GLY A 102 8.56 0.14 -3.46
N ILE A 103 8.66 -1.09 -2.99
CA ILE A 103 9.92 -1.81 -2.84
C ILE A 103 10.00 -2.98 -3.81
N TYR A 104 11.20 -3.43 -4.11
CA TYR A 104 11.42 -4.71 -4.79
C TYR A 104 11.62 -5.83 -3.77
N ASN A 105 10.92 -6.95 -3.93
CA ASN A 105 11.24 -8.16 -3.15
C ASN A 105 12.39 -8.95 -3.80
N LYS A 106 12.99 -9.90 -3.05
CA LYS A 106 13.99 -10.85 -3.57
C LYS A 106 13.40 -11.63 -4.76
N GLY A 107 13.72 -11.19 -5.98
CA GLY A 107 13.08 -11.64 -7.23
C GLY A 107 12.55 -10.54 -8.15
N LYS A 108 12.77 -9.25 -7.82
CA LYS A 108 12.33 -8.06 -8.59
C LYS A 108 10.80 -7.89 -8.68
N THR A 109 10.04 -8.55 -7.82
CA THR A 109 8.59 -8.33 -7.72
C THR A 109 8.32 -6.97 -7.09
N LYS A 110 7.50 -6.14 -7.76
CA LYS A 110 7.06 -4.83 -7.26
C LYS A 110 6.01 -5.00 -6.17
N LYS A 111 6.25 -4.42 -4.99
CA LYS A 111 5.29 -4.43 -3.88
C LYS A 111 4.98 -3.02 -3.40
N ILE A 112 3.70 -2.76 -3.14
CA ILE A 112 3.21 -1.55 -2.48
C ILE A 112 2.50 -1.91 -1.18
N ASN A 113 2.37 -0.94 -0.28
CA ASN A 113 1.60 -1.07 0.95
C ASN A 113 0.92 0.26 1.29
N LEU A 114 -0.07 0.21 2.19
CA LEU A 114 -0.90 1.34 2.61
C LEU A 114 -0.09 2.52 3.14
N CYS A 115 1.05 2.27 3.77
CA CYS A 115 1.90 3.31 4.37
C CYS A 115 2.90 3.92 3.39
N GLY A 116 3.03 3.35 2.19
CA GLY A 116 3.91 3.82 1.14
C GLY A 116 3.37 5.03 0.40
N LEU A 117 3.99 5.33 -0.74
CA LEU A 117 3.48 6.31 -1.69
C LEU A 117 2.31 5.67 -2.45
N VAL A 118 1.09 6.05 -2.09
CA VAL A 118 -0.14 5.64 -2.79
C VAL A 118 -1.08 6.84 -2.80
N GLU A 119 -0.97 7.67 -3.82
CA GLU A 119 -1.70 8.93 -3.90
C GLU A 119 -2.50 9.00 -5.19
N SER A 120 -3.78 9.34 -5.10
CA SER A 120 -4.59 9.63 -6.30
C SER A 120 -4.01 10.85 -7.01
N TRP A 121 -3.78 10.72 -8.32
CA TRP A 121 -3.24 11.81 -9.14
C TRP A 121 -4.12 13.06 -9.07
N PHE A 122 -5.44 12.88 -8.94
CA PHE A 122 -6.38 13.99 -8.83
C PHE A 122 -6.14 14.83 -7.57
N ASN A 123 -5.76 14.18 -6.46
CA ASN A 123 -5.58 14.82 -5.15
C ASN A 123 -4.21 15.50 -4.99
N LEU A 124 -3.27 15.29 -5.91
CA LEU A 124 -1.97 15.97 -5.88
C LEU A 124 -2.12 17.45 -6.26
N SER A 125 -1.35 18.31 -5.62
CA SER A 125 -1.27 19.72 -5.98
C SER A 125 -0.64 19.90 -7.37
N GLU A 126 -0.98 20.99 -8.06
CA GLU A 126 -0.42 21.31 -9.37
C GLU A 126 1.11 21.52 -9.32
N GLU A 127 1.63 22.00 -8.19
CA GLU A 127 3.06 22.11 -7.92
C GLU A 127 3.74 20.73 -7.93
N ILE A 128 3.20 19.76 -7.18
CA ILE A 128 3.73 18.39 -7.15
C ILE A 128 3.66 17.76 -8.55
N LYS A 129 2.54 17.92 -9.26
CA LYS A 129 2.39 17.40 -10.64
C LYS A 129 3.43 18.00 -11.58
N LYS A 130 3.66 19.31 -11.50
CA LYS A 130 4.67 20.01 -12.30
C LYS A 130 6.06 19.47 -11.98
N ASP A 131 6.43 19.37 -10.72
CA ASP A 131 7.74 18.87 -10.30
C ASP A 131 7.98 17.42 -10.72
N LEU A 132 6.95 16.57 -10.68
CA LEU A 132 7.02 15.19 -11.17
C LEU A 132 7.24 15.15 -12.69
N ASN A 133 6.53 15.99 -13.45
CA ASN A 133 6.65 16.07 -14.91
C ASN A 133 8.01 16.64 -15.36
N GLU A 134 8.56 17.59 -14.62
CA GLU A 134 9.87 18.21 -14.89
C GLU A 134 11.04 17.38 -14.34
N GLY A 135 10.77 16.29 -13.60
CA GLY A 135 11.79 15.47 -12.93
C GLY A 135 12.51 16.21 -11.79
N ASN A 136 11.87 17.24 -11.23
CA ASN A 136 12.35 18.01 -10.08
C ASN A 136 11.96 17.36 -8.75
N PHE A 137 10.89 16.56 -8.73
CA PHE A 137 10.39 15.94 -7.51
C PHE A 137 11.38 14.93 -6.93
N GLY A 138 11.73 15.08 -5.65
CA GLY A 138 12.69 14.21 -4.97
C GLY A 138 14.15 14.44 -5.36
N LYS A 139 14.50 15.56 -6.01
CA LYS A 139 15.92 15.92 -6.24
C LYS A 139 16.74 16.02 -4.96
N ASN A 140 16.09 16.31 -3.84
CA ASN A 140 16.71 16.44 -2.53
C ASN A 140 16.74 15.12 -1.74
N CYS A 141 16.33 14.00 -2.34
CA CYS A 141 16.43 12.69 -1.69
C CYS A 141 17.90 12.35 -1.42
N THR A 142 18.34 12.45 -0.17
CA THR A 142 19.61 11.88 0.30
C THR A 142 19.46 10.37 0.40
N LYS A 143 20.16 9.63 -0.45
CA LYS A 143 20.30 8.17 -0.35
C LYS A 143 21.48 7.79 0.53
#